data_AF-A0A957AT96-F1
#
_entry.id   AF-A0A957AT96-F1
#
_cell.length_a   1.000
_cell.length_b   1.000
_cell.length_c   1.000
_cell.angle_alpha   90.00
_cell.angle_beta   90.00
_cell.angle_gamma   90.00
#
_symmetry.space_group_name_H-M   'P 1'
#
loop_
_entity.id
_entity.type
_entity.pdbx_description
1 polymer ?
#
loop_
_entity_poly.entity_id
_entity_poly.type
_entity_poly.pdbx_seq_one_letter_code
_entity_poly.pdbx_strand_id
1 'polypeptide(L)'
;MNNPHRMPAFGSILCIATICLVSAGILTGCPAPLLVEQPPLSVATPGSAATETASMACPVTQPEWILPPDDPAVSGAPAFGYYYVNHDRSLMASAWWAGDAAPPLQAGDAGVKVGWFRPAGATLQISGQRLDGQAPPLQSHVPCCYPTRFQATGLIFPSEGCWQVTATAADSELTFIVNVVPQP
;
A
#
# COMPACT_ATOMS: atom_id res chain seq x y z
N MET A 1 -42.60 23.21 16.85
CA MET A 1 -41.98 23.47 18.16
C MET A 1 -40.48 23.54 17.94
N ASN A 2 -39.93 24.74 18.07
CA ASN A 2 -38.49 25.03 18.05
C ASN A 2 -37.83 24.46 19.31
N ASN A 3 -36.61 23.92 19.21
CA ASN A 3 -35.40 24.58 19.70
C ASN A 3 -34.12 23.76 19.37
N PRO A 4 -33.13 24.35 18.67
CA PRO A 4 -31.82 23.77 18.38
C PRO A 4 -30.75 24.20 19.39
N HIS A 5 -29.92 23.28 19.88
CA HIS A 5 -28.70 23.54 20.67
C HIS A 5 -27.79 22.29 20.51
N ARG A 6 -26.46 22.32 20.39
CA ARG A 6 -25.43 23.32 20.68
C ARG A 6 -24.13 22.79 20.04
N MET A 7 -23.38 23.62 19.30
CA MET A 7 -21.96 23.38 19.00
C MET A 7 -21.10 24.04 20.09
N PRO A 8 -20.02 23.40 20.59
CA PRO A 8 -18.84 24.09 21.10
C PRO A 8 -17.81 24.24 19.96
N ALA A 9 -17.44 25.44 19.53
CA ALA A 9 -16.55 26.41 20.19
C ALA A 9 -15.06 26.05 20.06
N PHE A 10 -14.37 26.94 19.35
CA PHE A 10 -12.95 27.01 19.04
C PHE A 10 -12.03 26.86 20.26
N GLY A 11 -10.94 26.12 20.09
CA GLY A 11 -9.79 26.11 20.99
C GLY A 11 -8.49 26.27 20.21
N SER A 12 -8.10 27.53 19.95
CA SER A 12 -6.72 27.89 19.60
C SER A 12 -5.83 27.65 20.80
N ILE A 13 -4.77 26.83 20.65
CA ILE A 13 -3.70 26.71 21.64
C ILE A 13 -2.39 27.14 20.97
N LEU A 14 -2.12 28.42 21.18
CA LEU A 14 -0.89 29.02 21.70
C LEU A 14 0.47 28.38 21.35
N CYS A 15 1.28 29.21 20.69
CA CYS A 15 2.74 29.14 20.56
C CYS A 15 3.46 28.76 21.86
N ILE A 16 4.43 27.84 21.77
CA ILE A 16 5.60 27.84 22.65
C ILE A 16 6.84 27.85 21.76
N ALA A 17 7.50 29.00 21.76
CA ALA A 17 8.84 29.22 21.21
C ALA A 17 9.82 29.32 22.38
N THR A 18 10.76 28.38 22.49
CA THR A 18 11.97 28.48 23.35
C THR A 18 13.00 27.47 22.82
N ILE A 19 14.01 27.84 22.01
CA ILE A 19 15.35 28.39 22.34
C ILE A 19 16.30 27.37 23.01
N CYS A 20 17.56 27.38 22.53
CA CYS A 20 18.83 26.77 23.03
C CYS A 20 19.34 25.64 22.12
N LEU A 21 20.60 25.57 21.69
CA LEU A 21 21.81 26.29 22.10
C LEU A 21 22.87 26.15 20.98
N VAL A 22 23.71 27.17 20.87
CA VAL A 22 24.81 27.33 19.91
C VAL A 22 25.97 26.41 20.30
N SER A 23 26.55 25.69 19.33
CA SER A 23 27.88 25.08 19.48
C SER A 23 28.73 25.40 18.26
N ALA A 24 29.44 26.53 18.34
CA ALA A 24 30.55 26.84 17.44
C ALA A 24 31.80 26.11 17.95
N GLY A 25 32.36 25.22 17.14
CA GLY A 25 33.68 24.64 17.34
C GLY A 25 34.52 24.87 16.09
N ILE A 26 35.51 25.77 16.17
CA ILE A 26 36.48 26.06 15.11
C ILE A 26 37.87 25.55 15.55
N LEU A 27 38.70 25.24 14.53
CA LEU A 27 40.16 25.10 14.52
C LEU A 27 40.63 23.71 15.03
N THR A 28 41.54 22.98 14.37
CA THR A 28 42.81 23.36 13.74
C THR A 28 43.27 22.26 12.77
N GLY A 29 43.88 22.64 11.64
CA GLY A 29 44.48 21.71 10.68
C GLY A 29 45.83 21.13 11.11
N CYS A 30 46.21 20.02 10.47
CA CYS A 30 47.54 19.42 10.52
C CYS A 30 47.83 18.79 9.13
N PRO A 31 48.76 19.32 8.33
CA PRO A 31 49.17 18.65 7.09
C PRO A 31 50.55 18.01 7.24
N ALA A 32 50.65 16.71 6.93
CA ALA A 32 51.83 15.98 6.44
C ALA A 32 51.50 14.46 6.37
N PRO A 33 52.33 13.63 5.73
CA PRO A 33 52.66 13.58 4.31
C PRO A 33 52.21 12.24 3.68
N LEU A 34 52.39 12.16 2.36
CA LEU A 34 52.17 11.00 1.50
C LEU A 34 52.82 9.70 2.03
N LEU A 35 52.03 8.64 2.16
CA LEU A 35 52.50 7.27 1.93
C LEU A 35 51.53 6.57 0.97
N VAL A 36 52.09 6.18 -0.16
CA VAL A 36 51.49 5.32 -1.18
C VAL A 36 51.38 3.92 -0.60
N GLU A 37 50.16 3.40 -0.47
CA GLU A 37 49.91 1.97 -0.31
C GLU A 37 48.93 1.55 -1.40
N GLN A 38 49.46 0.92 -2.44
CA GLN A 38 48.67 0.34 -3.51
C GLN A 38 47.95 -0.88 -2.94
N PRO A 39 46.61 -0.93 -2.98
CA PRO A 39 45.90 -2.15 -2.66
C PRO A 39 46.32 -3.24 -3.66
N PRO A 40 46.49 -4.50 -3.21
CA PRO A 40 46.87 -5.59 -4.07
C PRO A 40 45.86 -5.78 -5.20
N LEU A 41 46.39 -6.13 -6.37
CA LEU A 41 45.66 -6.47 -7.58
C LEU A 41 44.41 -7.30 -7.25
N SER A 42 43.24 -6.70 -7.44
CA SER A 42 41.97 -7.40 -7.38
C SER A 42 41.94 -8.40 -8.54
N VAL A 43 42.21 -9.66 -8.22
CA VAL A 43 41.96 -10.79 -9.12
C VAL A 43 40.48 -10.70 -9.48
N ALA A 44 40.21 -10.33 -10.73
CA ALA A 44 38.90 -10.46 -11.32
C ALA A 44 38.61 -11.96 -11.41
N THR A 45 37.99 -12.50 -10.38
CA THR A 45 37.19 -13.72 -10.49
C THR A 45 36.25 -13.49 -11.68
N PRO A 46 36.16 -14.39 -12.67
CA PRO A 46 35.01 -14.41 -13.55
C PRO A 46 33.81 -14.76 -12.66
N GLY A 47 33.22 -13.71 -12.09
CA GLY A 47 31.91 -13.76 -11.48
C GLY A 47 30.98 -14.22 -12.58
N SER A 48 30.64 -15.51 -12.50
CA SER A 48 29.60 -16.15 -13.26
C SER A 48 28.48 -15.13 -13.40
N ALA A 49 28.27 -14.63 -14.62
CA ALA A 49 27.09 -13.87 -14.96
C ALA A 49 25.92 -14.82 -14.72
N ALA A 50 25.39 -14.78 -13.50
CA ALA A 50 24.15 -15.43 -13.16
C ALA A 50 23.12 -14.73 -14.02
N THR A 51 22.81 -15.40 -15.12
CA THR A 51 21.62 -15.32 -15.94
C THR A 51 20.50 -14.54 -15.23
N GLU A 52 20.45 -13.22 -15.48
CA GLU A 52 19.32 -12.35 -15.15
C GLU A 52 18.19 -12.63 -16.14
N THR A 53 17.73 -13.87 -16.13
CA THR A 53 16.51 -14.33 -16.78
C THR A 53 15.90 -15.41 -15.90
N ALA A 54 15.76 -15.09 -14.60
CA ALA A 54 14.59 -15.57 -13.90
C ALA A 54 13.40 -14.89 -14.57
N SER A 55 12.73 -15.61 -15.48
CA SER A 55 11.35 -15.33 -15.85
C SER A 55 10.56 -15.13 -14.55
N MET A 56 10.28 -13.88 -14.19
CA MET A 56 9.66 -13.54 -12.91
C MET A 56 8.22 -14.04 -12.95
N ALA A 57 8.01 -15.27 -12.49
CA ALA A 57 6.69 -15.73 -12.15
C ALA A 57 6.08 -14.73 -11.17
N CYS A 58 4.81 -14.39 -11.38
CA CYS A 58 4.15 -13.38 -10.59
C CYS A 58 4.18 -13.72 -9.10
N PRO A 59 4.83 -12.92 -8.23
CA PRO A 59 4.89 -13.21 -6.80
C PRO A 59 3.57 -12.81 -6.13
N VAL A 60 2.49 -13.47 -6.53
CA VAL A 60 1.13 -13.19 -6.04
C VAL A 60 1.11 -13.33 -4.52
N THR A 61 0.64 -12.28 -3.84
CA THR A 61 0.42 -12.33 -2.41
C THR A 61 -0.67 -13.34 -2.10
N GLN A 62 -0.45 -14.24 -1.15
CA GLN A 62 -1.49 -15.14 -0.70
C GLN A 62 -2.43 -14.38 0.25
N PRO A 63 -3.75 -14.33 -0.01
CA PRO A 63 -4.69 -13.80 0.97
C PRO A 63 -4.92 -14.78 2.13
N GLU A 64 -5.35 -14.24 3.26
CA GLU A 64 -5.74 -15.02 4.44
C GLU A 64 -7.22 -15.44 4.33
N TRP A 65 -7.53 -16.67 4.74
CA TRP A 65 -8.91 -17.11 4.98
C TRP A 65 -9.35 -16.69 6.38
N ILE A 66 -10.11 -15.60 6.48
CA ILE A 66 -10.38 -14.92 7.75
C ILE A 66 -11.80 -14.35 7.80
N LEU A 67 -12.32 -14.24 9.02
CA LEU A 67 -13.55 -13.51 9.33
C LEU A 67 -13.26 -12.00 9.34
N PRO A 68 -13.90 -11.18 8.48
CA PRO A 68 -13.74 -9.73 8.54
C PRO A 68 -14.39 -9.15 9.80
N PRO A 69 -14.06 -7.90 10.17
CA PRO A 69 -14.78 -7.18 11.22
C PRO A 69 -16.27 -7.08 10.91
N ASP A 70 -17.09 -7.10 11.96
CA ASP A 70 -18.49 -6.73 11.84
C ASP A 70 -18.63 -5.24 11.45
N ASP A 71 -19.56 -4.93 10.56
CA ASP A 71 -19.82 -3.57 10.10
C ASP A 71 -21.30 -3.41 9.69
N PRO A 72 -22.01 -2.39 10.19
CA PRO A 72 -23.43 -2.21 9.91
C PRO A 72 -23.75 -1.86 8.45
N ALA A 73 -22.74 -1.52 7.63
CA ALA A 73 -22.91 -1.33 6.20
C ALA A 73 -22.91 -2.65 5.41
N VAL A 74 -22.57 -3.78 6.05
CA VAL A 74 -22.60 -5.11 5.45
C VAL A 74 -23.80 -5.87 6.00
N SER A 75 -24.67 -6.36 5.11
CA SER A 75 -25.86 -7.11 5.51
C SER A 75 -25.50 -8.52 6.01
N GLY A 76 -26.06 -8.90 7.16
CA GLY A 76 -25.89 -10.22 7.76
C GLY A 76 -24.66 -10.31 8.66
N ALA A 77 -24.49 -11.46 9.31
CA ALA A 77 -23.30 -11.71 10.11
C ALA A 77 -22.06 -11.83 9.20
N PRO A 78 -20.87 -11.38 9.66
CA PRO A 78 -19.64 -11.59 8.92
C PRO A 78 -19.44 -13.09 8.66
N ALA A 79 -18.90 -13.41 7.49
CA ALA A 79 -18.57 -14.76 7.07
C ALA A 79 -17.10 -14.83 6.66
N PHE A 80 -16.50 -16.01 6.80
CA PHE A 80 -15.12 -16.23 6.35
C PHE A 80 -15.00 -16.00 4.85
N GLY A 81 -13.90 -15.37 4.45
CA GLY A 81 -13.53 -15.17 3.05
C GLY A 81 -12.04 -14.94 2.92
N TYR A 82 -11.58 -14.82 1.67
CA TYR A 82 -10.20 -14.45 1.38
C TYR A 82 -10.02 -12.93 1.47
N TYR A 83 -9.02 -12.50 2.25
CA TYR A 83 -8.67 -11.09 2.40
C TYR A 83 -7.15 -10.89 2.32
N TYR A 84 -6.73 -9.82 1.66
CA TYR A 84 -5.42 -9.23 1.93
C TYR A 84 -5.52 -8.43 3.23
N VAL A 85 -4.58 -8.63 4.14
CA VAL A 85 -4.62 -8.06 5.50
C VAL A 85 -3.24 -7.51 5.82
N ASN A 86 -3.19 -6.30 6.38
CA ASN A 86 -1.94 -5.75 6.84
C ASN A 86 -1.54 -6.29 8.22
N HIS A 87 -0.32 -6.01 8.67
CA HIS A 87 0.26 -6.64 9.86
C HIS A 87 -0.59 -6.50 11.13
N ASP A 88 -1.17 -5.32 11.36
CA ASP A 88 -1.99 -5.01 12.55
C ASP A 88 -3.51 -5.21 12.32
N ARG A 89 -3.90 -5.70 11.13
CA ARG A 89 -5.29 -5.98 10.73
C ARG A 89 -6.21 -4.76 10.75
N SER A 90 -5.64 -3.57 10.66
CA SER A 90 -6.37 -2.30 10.59
C SER A 90 -6.93 -2.01 9.20
N LEU A 91 -6.31 -2.57 8.15
CA LEU A 91 -6.72 -2.45 6.75
C LEU A 91 -6.81 -3.82 6.07
N MET A 92 -7.96 -4.09 5.45
CA MET A 92 -8.24 -5.35 4.76
C MET A 92 -8.88 -5.09 3.39
N ALA A 93 -8.56 -5.93 2.40
CA ALA A 93 -9.15 -5.90 1.07
C ALA A 93 -9.72 -7.29 0.71
N SER A 94 -10.97 -7.37 0.27
CA SER A 94 -11.57 -8.63 -0.17
C SER A 94 -10.84 -9.17 -1.40
N ALA A 95 -10.43 -10.42 -1.36
CA ALA A 95 -9.70 -11.13 -2.42
C ALA A 95 -10.55 -12.28 -2.98
N TRP A 96 -11.81 -12.00 -3.34
CA TRP A 96 -12.79 -13.04 -3.69
C TRP A 96 -12.38 -13.87 -4.92
N TRP A 97 -11.48 -13.36 -5.77
CA TRP A 97 -10.88 -14.06 -6.91
C TRP A 97 -9.86 -15.14 -6.52
N ALA A 98 -9.45 -15.21 -5.26
CA ALA A 98 -8.47 -16.20 -4.80
C ALA A 98 -9.09 -17.56 -4.43
N GLY A 99 -10.42 -17.70 -4.50
CA GLY A 99 -11.08 -18.98 -4.28
C GLY A 99 -10.97 -19.92 -5.48
N ASP A 100 -10.94 -21.23 -5.23
CA ASP A 100 -10.69 -22.28 -6.24
C ASP A 100 -11.60 -22.24 -7.48
N ALA A 101 -12.81 -21.69 -7.35
CA ALA A 101 -13.80 -21.59 -8.41
C ALA A 101 -14.07 -20.14 -8.88
N ALA A 102 -13.30 -19.16 -8.38
CA ALA A 102 -13.50 -17.78 -8.75
C ALA A 102 -12.83 -17.45 -10.09
N PRO A 103 -13.44 -16.61 -10.93
CA PRO A 103 -12.79 -16.13 -12.14
C PRO A 103 -11.54 -15.31 -11.79
N PRO A 104 -10.47 -15.38 -12.61
CA PRO A 104 -9.28 -14.58 -12.40
C PRO A 104 -9.58 -13.09 -12.58
N LEU A 105 -8.72 -12.23 -12.02
CA LEU A 105 -8.75 -10.80 -12.32
C LEU A 105 -8.44 -10.58 -13.79
N GLN A 106 -9.26 -9.78 -14.46
CA GLN A 106 -9.09 -9.42 -15.87
C GLN A 106 -8.71 -7.95 -16.00
N ALA A 107 -7.87 -7.66 -16.98
CA ALA A 107 -7.60 -6.30 -17.42
C ALA A 107 -8.80 -5.73 -18.20
N GLY A 108 -8.89 -4.40 -18.27
CA GLY A 108 -9.91 -3.70 -19.05
C GLY A 108 -10.90 -2.89 -18.22
N ASP A 109 -11.73 -2.12 -18.92
CA ASP A 109 -12.52 -1.02 -18.35
C ASP A 109 -13.64 -1.47 -17.39
N ALA A 110 -14.04 -2.74 -17.41
CA ALA A 110 -15.02 -3.28 -16.48
C ALA A 110 -14.55 -3.20 -15.03
N GLY A 111 -13.24 -3.37 -14.81
CA GLY A 111 -12.61 -3.42 -13.50
C GLY A 111 -13.14 -4.51 -12.58
N VAL A 112 -12.72 -4.45 -11.32
CA VAL A 112 -13.13 -5.37 -10.25
C VAL A 112 -13.69 -4.57 -9.08
N LYS A 113 -14.77 -5.07 -8.47
CA LYS A 113 -15.28 -4.55 -7.22
C LYS A 113 -14.51 -5.16 -6.05
N VAL A 114 -14.01 -4.29 -5.17
CA VAL A 114 -13.25 -4.68 -3.98
C VAL A 114 -13.89 -4.04 -2.76
N GLY A 115 -14.21 -4.85 -1.76
CA GLY A 115 -14.65 -4.40 -0.45
C GLY A 115 -13.44 -4.20 0.46
N TRP A 116 -13.41 -3.08 1.17
CA TRP A 116 -12.32 -2.72 2.08
C TRP A 116 -12.87 -2.59 3.49
N PHE A 117 -12.11 -3.06 4.48
CA PHE A 117 -12.30 -2.67 5.88
C PHE A 117 -11.12 -1.80 6.28
N ARG A 118 -11.41 -0.55 6.65
CA ARG A 118 -10.40 0.44 7.07
C ARG A 118 -10.77 1.06 8.42
N PRO A 119 -9.91 1.90 9.03
CA PRO A 119 -10.34 2.72 10.16
C PRO A 119 -11.59 3.53 9.79
N ALA A 120 -12.61 3.52 10.68
CA ALA A 120 -13.88 4.18 10.42
C ALA A 120 -13.67 5.69 10.15
N GLY A 121 -14.39 6.23 9.17
CA GLY A 121 -14.24 7.63 8.74
C GLY A 121 -12.90 8.04 8.09
N ALA A 122 -11.87 7.20 8.07
CA ALA A 122 -10.61 7.52 7.39
C ALA A 122 -10.78 7.65 5.87
N THR A 123 -9.98 8.47 5.20
CA THR A 123 -9.98 8.47 3.73
C THR A 123 -9.19 7.27 3.23
N LEU A 124 -9.73 6.54 2.26
CA LEU A 124 -9.05 5.44 1.58
C LEU A 124 -8.40 5.94 0.30
N GLN A 125 -7.10 5.71 0.15
CA GLN A 125 -6.38 5.95 -1.11
C GLN A 125 -5.86 4.61 -1.63
N ILE A 126 -5.94 4.42 -2.95
CA ILE A 126 -5.50 3.20 -3.60
C ILE A 126 -4.72 3.57 -4.85
N SER A 127 -3.50 3.02 -4.95
CA SER A 127 -2.64 3.11 -6.12
C SER A 127 -2.20 1.72 -6.54
N GLY A 128 -1.70 1.60 -7.76
CA GLY A 128 -1.12 0.36 -8.22
C GLY A 128 -0.21 0.55 -9.42
N GLN A 129 0.78 -0.33 -9.52
CA GLN A 129 1.80 -0.31 -10.56
C GLN A 129 2.04 -1.72 -11.09
N ARG A 130 2.32 -1.81 -12.39
CA ARG A 130 2.73 -3.05 -13.04
C ARG A 130 4.20 -3.33 -12.70
N LEU A 131 4.50 -4.58 -12.35
CA LEU A 131 5.83 -5.02 -11.90
C LEU A 131 6.64 -5.70 -13.01
N ASP A 132 5.98 -6.30 -13.99
CA ASP A 132 6.56 -7.15 -15.03
C ASP A 132 6.57 -6.50 -16.41
N GLY A 133 6.23 -5.22 -16.49
CA GLY A 133 6.14 -4.49 -17.75
C GLY A 133 5.70 -3.05 -17.56
N GLN A 134 5.68 -2.30 -18.67
CA GLN A 134 5.21 -0.92 -18.68
C GLN A 134 3.68 -0.88 -18.80
N ALA A 135 3.02 -0.08 -17.96
CA ALA A 135 1.60 0.22 -18.04
C ALA A 135 1.30 1.56 -17.34
N PRO A 136 0.20 2.26 -17.71
CA PRO A 136 -0.33 3.34 -16.88
C PRO A 136 -0.66 2.83 -15.46
N PRO A 137 -0.68 3.71 -14.43
CA PRO A 137 -1.07 3.29 -13.08
C PRO A 137 -2.47 2.67 -13.04
N LEU A 138 -2.70 1.79 -12.05
CA LEU A 138 -4.04 1.29 -11.72
C LEU A 138 -4.98 2.48 -11.50
N GLN A 139 -6.17 2.43 -12.11
CA GLN A 139 -7.20 3.42 -11.84
C GLN A 139 -8.09 2.92 -10.70
N SER A 140 -8.30 3.77 -9.69
CA SER A 140 -9.16 3.48 -8.56
C SER A 140 -10.36 4.43 -8.55
N HIS A 141 -11.56 3.85 -8.51
CA HIS A 141 -12.79 4.57 -8.22
C HIS A 141 -13.15 4.33 -6.75
N VAL A 142 -12.87 5.34 -5.93
CA VAL A 142 -13.16 5.33 -4.49
C VAL A 142 -14.31 6.30 -4.22
N PRO A 143 -15.56 5.82 -4.08
CA PRO A 143 -16.67 6.68 -3.76
C PRO A 143 -16.45 7.32 -2.38
N CYS A 144 -16.84 8.58 -2.22
CA CYS A 144 -16.74 9.23 -0.92
C CYS A 144 -17.70 8.61 0.10
N CYS A 145 -17.58 9.09 1.34
CA CYS A 145 -18.73 9.18 2.24
C CYS A 145 -19.20 7.84 2.86
N TYR A 146 -18.29 6.88 3.01
CA TYR A 146 -18.51 5.69 3.85
C TYR A 146 -18.09 5.99 5.30
N PRO A 147 -19.05 6.18 6.24
CA PRO A 147 -18.72 6.60 7.60
C PRO A 147 -18.20 5.43 8.46
N THR A 148 -18.53 4.20 8.09
CA THR A 148 -18.15 2.98 8.82
C THR A 148 -16.78 2.46 8.35
N ARG A 149 -16.41 1.24 8.75
CA ARG A 149 -15.15 0.60 8.36
C ARG A 149 -15.22 0.06 6.94
N PHE A 150 -16.38 -0.45 6.53
CA PHE A 150 -16.57 -0.99 5.19
C PHE A 150 -16.61 0.11 4.13
N GLN A 151 -15.94 -0.09 3.00
CA GLN A 151 -16.04 0.76 1.81
C GLN A 151 -15.86 -0.06 0.54
N ALA A 152 -16.79 0.07 -0.41
CA ALA A 152 -16.68 -0.58 -1.71
C ALA A 152 -15.96 0.34 -2.72
N THR A 153 -15.06 -0.22 -3.53
CA THR A 153 -14.37 0.50 -4.60
C THR A 153 -14.43 -0.26 -5.93
N GLY A 154 -14.10 0.41 -7.02
CA GLY A 154 -13.76 -0.23 -8.29
C GLY A 154 -12.28 -0.07 -8.59
N LEU A 155 -11.59 -1.14 -8.98
CA LEU A 155 -10.20 -1.10 -9.45
C LEU A 155 -10.16 -1.51 -10.93
N ILE A 156 -9.53 -0.70 -11.78
CA ILE A 156 -9.40 -0.95 -13.21
C ILE A 156 -7.92 -1.13 -13.54
N PHE A 157 -7.56 -2.36 -13.94
CA PHE A 157 -6.22 -2.72 -14.38
C PHE A 157 -6.10 -2.44 -15.89
N PRO A 158 -5.27 -1.47 -16.32
CA PRO A 158 -5.17 -1.08 -17.74
C PRO A 158 -4.59 -2.17 -18.66
N SER A 159 -3.87 -3.15 -18.11
CA SER A 159 -3.28 -4.26 -18.86
C SER A 159 -3.17 -5.52 -18.00
N GLU A 160 -2.98 -6.67 -18.64
CA GLU A 160 -2.58 -7.91 -17.98
C GLU A 160 -1.18 -7.80 -17.36
N GLY A 161 -0.81 -8.78 -16.54
CA GLY A 161 0.49 -8.91 -15.90
C GLY A 161 0.44 -8.88 -14.38
N CYS A 162 1.61 -8.71 -13.76
CA CYS A 162 1.77 -8.59 -12.32
C CYS A 162 1.56 -7.16 -11.84
N TRP A 163 0.67 -7.01 -10.88
CA TRP A 163 0.34 -5.70 -10.32
C TRP A 163 0.56 -5.68 -8.82
N GLN A 164 1.34 -4.71 -8.35
CA GLN A 164 1.36 -4.33 -6.95
C GLN A 164 0.28 -3.29 -6.70
N VAL A 165 -0.59 -3.55 -5.74
CA VAL A 165 -1.62 -2.63 -5.26
C VAL A 165 -1.22 -2.17 -3.86
N THR A 166 -1.27 -0.87 -3.63
CA THR A 166 -1.05 -0.28 -2.30
C THR A 166 -2.28 0.54 -1.93
N ALA A 167 -2.77 0.31 -0.73
CA ALA A 167 -3.86 1.06 -0.13
C ALA A 167 -3.42 1.68 1.19
N THR A 168 -3.83 2.91 1.42
CA THR A 168 -3.58 3.63 2.68
C THR A 168 -4.89 4.18 3.25
N ALA A 169 -5.00 4.18 4.57
CA ALA A 169 -6.10 4.79 5.30
C ALA A 169 -5.66 5.17 6.72
N ALA A 170 -5.70 6.48 7.03
CA ALA A 170 -5.05 7.02 8.24
C ALA A 170 -3.57 6.60 8.30
N ASP A 171 -3.13 5.98 9.39
CA ASP A 171 -1.75 5.49 9.58
C ASP A 171 -1.57 4.03 9.12
N SER A 172 -2.60 3.42 8.52
CA SER A 172 -2.60 2.04 8.05
C SER A 172 -2.21 1.95 6.57
N GLU A 173 -1.33 1.02 6.25
CA GLU A 173 -0.96 0.67 4.87
C GLU A 173 -1.16 -0.84 4.63
N LEU A 174 -1.59 -1.18 3.42
CA LEU A 174 -1.70 -2.54 2.91
C LEU A 174 -1.15 -2.61 1.49
N THR A 175 -0.20 -3.49 1.25
CA THR A 175 0.35 -3.77 -0.08
C THR A 175 0.21 -5.25 -0.40
N PHE A 176 -0.25 -5.55 -1.62
CA PHE A 176 -0.35 -6.92 -2.12
C PHE A 176 -0.11 -6.96 -3.63
N ILE A 177 0.26 -8.14 -4.12
CA ILE A 177 0.56 -8.39 -5.53
C ILE A 177 -0.48 -9.35 -6.09
N VAL A 178 -1.03 -9.03 -7.26
CA VAL A 178 -1.98 -9.86 -7.99
C VAL A 178 -1.50 -10.15 -9.40
N ASN A 179 -1.95 -11.28 -9.94
CA ASN A 179 -1.83 -11.59 -11.35
C ASN A 179 -3.13 -11.21 -12.07
N VAL A 180 -3.03 -10.44 -13.15
CA VAL A 180 -4.15 -10.00 -13.97
C VAL A 180 -4.02 -10.64 -15.34
N VAL A 181 -5.09 -11.26 -15.84
CA VAL A 181 -5.10 -11.91 -17.16
C VAL A 181 -5.77 -11.01 -18.21
N PRO A 182 -5.54 -11.25 -19.51
CA PRO A 182 -6.27 -10.55 -20.57
C PRO A 182 -7.78 -10.75 -20.46
N GLN A 183 -8.56 -9.75 -20.85
CA GLN A 183 -9.98 -9.95 -21.11
C GLN A 183 -10.14 -10.89 -22.32
N PRO A 184 -11.07 -11.86 -22.28
CA PRO A 184 -11.35 -12.73 -23.42
C PRO A 184 -11.90 -11.97 -24.64
#